data_AF-A0A811G6R4-F1
#
_entry.id   AF-A0A811G6R4-F1
#
_cell.length_a   1.000
_cell.length_b   1.000
_cell.length_c   1.000
_cell.angle_alpha   90.00
_cell.angle_beta   90.00
_cell.angle_gamma   90.00
#
_symmetry.space_group_name_H-M   'P 1'
#
loop_
_entity.id
_entity.type
_entity.pdbx_description
1 polymer ?
#
loop_
_entity_poly.entity_id
_entity_poly.type
_entity_poly.pdbx_seq_one_letter_code
_entity_poly.pdbx_strand_id
1 'polypeptide(L)'
;MDSQDPAVELPKIAHMRTSKLGEGAVDLQQPDPTANAFPEKEEREDPCMTPRRLDEKEERPSVCPPAPSKPRVEKRKRDPPSQGFFSVPPDLGLVFVPLSEKPRKIIRAG
;
A
#
# COMPACT_ATOMS: atom_id res chain seq x y z
N MET A 1 -55.85 -6.92 -11.23
CA MET A 1 -54.54 -7.47 -11.63
C MET A 1 -53.51 -6.70 -10.80
N ASP A 2 -53.45 -7.02 -9.52
CA ASP A 2 -52.55 -6.38 -8.56
C ASP A 2 -51.13 -6.87 -8.81
N SER A 3 -50.27 -5.97 -9.30
CA SER A 3 -48.82 -6.21 -9.38
C SER A 3 -48.22 -5.79 -8.04
N GLN A 4 -47.96 -6.77 -7.18
CA GLN A 4 -47.13 -6.56 -6.00
C GLN A 4 -45.66 -6.74 -6.39
N ASP A 5 -44.90 -5.65 -6.36
CA ASP A 5 -43.44 -5.69 -6.38
C ASP A 5 -42.95 -6.25 -5.03
N PRO A 6 -42.17 -7.35 -4.99
CA PRO A 6 -41.54 -7.77 -3.76
C PRO A 6 -40.39 -6.81 -3.45
N ALA A 7 -40.59 -5.99 -2.42
CA ALA A 7 -39.55 -5.14 -1.86
C ALA A 7 -38.34 -6.01 -1.46
N VAL A 8 -37.21 -5.81 -2.15
CA VAL A 8 -35.95 -6.46 -1.82
C VAL A 8 -35.41 -5.78 -0.57
N GLU A 9 -35.66 -6.39 0.59
CA GLU A 9 -35.12 -5.94 1.87
C GLU A 9 -33.60 -6.14 1.88
N LEU A 10 -32.86 -5.05 1.73
CA LEU A 10 -31.41 -5.04 1.80
C LEU A 10 -30.94 -5.36 3.23
N PRO A 11 -29.96 -6.26 3.40
CA PRO A 11 -29.45 -6.62 4.72
C PRO A 11 -28.78 -5.41 5.39
N LYS A 12 -29.18 -5.14 6.63
CA LYS A 12 -28.64 -4.03 7.44
C LYS A 12 -27.22 -4.39 7.92
N ILE A 13 -26.22 -3.79 7.29
CA ILE A 13 -24.81 -3.96 7.70
C ILE A 13 -24.54 -3.03 8.89
N ALA A 14 -23.99 -3.58 9.98
CA ALA A 14 -23.65 -2.83 11.18
C ALA A 14 -22.46 -1.88 10.93
N HIS A 15 -22.55 -0.67 11.49
CA HIS A 15 -21.50 0.33 11.41
C HIS A 15 -20.34 -0.06 12.34
N MET A 16 -19.14 -0.30 11.78
CA MET A 16 -17.95 -0.55 12.58
C MET A 16 -17.54 0.72 13.33
N ARG A 17 -17.42 0.64 14.65
CA ARG A 17 -16.94 1.73 15.51
C ARG A 17 -15.42 1.82 15.41
N THR A 18 -14.90 2.94 14.92
CA THR A 18 -13.49 3.27 15.06
C THR A 18 -13.27 3.90 16.44
N SER A 19 -12.59 3.22 17.35
CA SER A 19 -12.08 3.84 18.57
C SER A 19 -10.92 4.77 18.21
N LYS A 20 -10.96 6.01 18.69
CA LYS A 20 -9.80 6.92 18.65
C LYS A 20 -8.72 6.36 19.57
N LEU A 21 -7.50 6.21 19.05
CA LEU A 21 -6.32 5.91 19.84
C LEU A 21 -6.01 7.15 20.71
N GLY A 22 -5.75 6.92 21.99
CA GLY A 22 -5.84 7.91 23.05
C GLY A 22 -4.82 9.04 23.00
N GLU A 23 -5.25 10.20 23.48
CA GLU A 23 -4.39 11.29 23.92
C GLU A 23 -3.87 10.93 25.31
N GLY A 24 -2.61 10.47 25.39
CA GLY A 24 -1.90 10.35 26.64
C GLY A 24 -1.36 11.71 27.06
N ALA A 25 -2.06 12.39 27.96
CA ALA A 25 -1.49 13.49 28.74
C ALA A 25 -0.50 12.89 29.75
N VAL A 26 0.77 13.22 29.59
CA VAL A 26 1.86 12.95 30.53
C VAL A 26 1.62 13.79 31.79
N ASP A 27 1.27 13.15 32.90
CA ASP A 27 1.32 13.76 34.23
C ASP A 27 2.72 13.55 34.81
N LEU A 28 3.46 14.65 34.95
CA LEU A 28 4.76 14.71 35.61
C LEU A 28 4.52 14.66 37.12
N GLN A 29 4.79 13.51 37.74
CA GLN A 29 5.07 13.44 39.17
C GLN A 29 6.50 12.97 39.39
N GLN A 30 7.34 13.89 39.88
CA GLN A 30 8.61 13.57 40.53
C GLN A 30 8.35 12.84 41.85
N PRO A 31 9.22 11.88 42.22
CA PRO A 31 9.57 11.67 43.61
C PRO A 31 11.04 11.98 43.91
N ASP A 32 11.22 12.58 45.09
CA ASP A 32 12.42 13.12 45.72
C ASP A 32 13.57 12.12 46.01
N PRO A 33 14.79 12.63 46.32
CA PRO A 33 16.02 11.86 46.33
C PRO A 33 16.28 11.24 47.70
N THR A 34 16.64 9.96 47.76
CA THR A 34 17.69 9.40 48.64
C THR A 34 17.73 7.89 48.49
N ALA A 35 18.96 7.37 48.45
CA ALA A 35 19.35 5.98 48.50
C ALA A 35 18.90 5.14 47.30
N ASN A 36 19.72 5.13 46.26
CA ASN A 36 20.21 3.91 45.64
C ASN A 36 21.47 4.27 44.85
N ALA A 37 22.63 3.86 45.36
CA ALA A 37 23.87 3.90 44.60
C ALA A 37 23.69 2.98 43.38
N PHE A 38 23.52 3.59 42.21
CA PHE A 38 23.58 2.86 40.95
C PHE A 38 25.04 2.44 40.76
N PRO A 39 25.36 1.14 40.61
CA PRO A 39 26.65 0.79 40.05
C PRO A 39 26.66 1.37 38.63
N GLU A 40 27.62 2.27 38.35
CA GLU A 40 27.94 2.71 37.01
C GLU A 40 28.27 1.46 36.19
N LYS A 41 27.24 0.95 35.51
CA LYS A 41 27.39 -0.11 34.55
C LYS A 41 27.98 0.59 33.34
N GLU A 42 29.29 0.49 33.21
CA GLU A 42 30.05 0.86 32.01
C GLU A 42 29.26 0.34 30.80
N GLU A 43 28.55 1.26 30.14
CA GLU A 43 27.73 0.97 28.98
C GLU A 43 28.71 0.74 27.83
N ARG A 44 29.29 -0.47 27.81
CA ARG A 44 29.88 -0.99 26.60
C ARG A 44 28.75 -0.98 25.59
N GLU A 45 28.81 -0.02 24.67
CA GLU A 45 28.06 -0.01 23.44
C GLU A 45 28.48 -1.24 22.63
N ASP A 46 28.04 -2.42 23.05
CA ASP A 46 28.00 -3.55 22.15
C ASP A 46 27.04 -3.13 21.03
N PRO A 47 27.50 -3.09 19.76
CA PRO A 47 26.62 -2.76 18.67
C PRO A 47 25.44 -3.72 18.72
N CYS A 48 24.22 -3.19 18.72
CA CYS A 48 23.01 -3.98 18.82
C CYS A 48 22.97 -4.96 17.63
N MET A 49 23.42 -6.18 17.87
CA MET A 49 23.61 -7.22 16.85
C MET A 49 22.42 -8.16 16.92
N THR A 50 21.77 -8.39 15.78
CA THR A 50 20.74 -9.42 15.67
C THR A 50 21.38 -10.78 15.97
N PRO A 51 20.90 -11.54 16.99
CA PRO A 51 21.45 -12.85 17.27
C PRO A 51 21.25 -13.76 16.06
N ARG A 52 22.35 -14.27 15.51
CA ARG A 52 22.35 -15.23 14.39
C ARG A 52 22.22 -16.64 14.96
N ARG A 53 21.37 -17.47 14.37
CA ARG A 53 21.28 -18.89 14.71
C ARG A 53 22.51 -19.60 14.16
N LEU A 54 23.25 -20.32 15.01
CA LEU A 54 24.47 -21.04 14.65
C LEU A 54 24.21 -22.25 13.72
N ASP A 55 22.99 -22.80 13.74
CA ASP A 55 22.64 -24.04 13.03
C ASP A 55 21.81 -23.84 11.76
N GLU A 56 21.56 -22.59 11.36
CA GLU A 56 20.80 -22.30 10.14
C GLU A 56 21.75 -22.44 8.94
N LYS A 57 21.87 -23.67 8.40
CA LYS A 57 22.23 -23.82 6.99
C LYS A 57 21.21 -22.99 6.23
N GLU A 58 21.65 -21.88 5.64
CA GLU A 58 20.84 -21.06 4.76
C GLU A 58 20.21 -21.98 3.71
N GLU A 59 18.95 -22.34 3.95
CA GLU A 59 18.22 -23.19 3.04
C GLU A 59 18.13 -22.42 1.72
N ARG A 60 18.45 -23.08 0.60
CA ARG A 60 18.42 -22.41 -0.70
C ARG A 60 17.09 -21.69 -0.84
N PRO A 61 17.08 -20.42 -1.29
CA PRO A 61 15.83 -19.66 -1.39
C PRO A 61 14.86 -20.50 -2.20
N SER A 62 13.72 -20.83 -1.59
CA SER A 62 12.69 -21.62 -2.23
C SER A 62 12.22 -20.84 -3.45
N VAL A 63 12.52 -21.38 -4.63
CA VAL A 63 12.13 -20.74 -5.88
C VAL A 63 10.62 -20.83 -5.97
N CYS A 64 9.95 -19.68 -6.09
CA CYS A 64 8.51 -19.65 -6.27
C CYS A 64 8.13 -20.45 -7.53
N PRO A 65 7.10 -21.31 -7.46
CA PRO A 65 6.59 -21.94 -8.67
C PRO A 65 6.14 -20.88 -9.68
N PRO A 66 6.12 -21.20 -10.98
CA PRO A 66 5.68 -20.26 -12.00
C PRO A 66 4.27 -19.74 -11.70
N ALA A 67 4.02 -18.47 -12.03
CA ALA A 67 2.75 -17.82 -11.75
C ALA A 67 1.58 -18.62 -12.39
N PRO A 68 0.46 -18.82 -11.66
CA PRO A 68 -0.72 -19.47 -12.22
C PRO A 68 -1.19 -18.76 -13.49
N SER A 69 -1.16 -19.46 -14.64
CA SER A 69 -1.63 -18.89 -15.91
C SER A 69 -3.10 -19.22 -16.12
N LYS A 70 -3.93 -18.19 -16.31
CA LYS A 70 -5.32 -18.39 -16.74
C LYS A 70 -5.34 -18.93 -18.18
N PRO A 71 -6.29 -19.83 -18.53
CA PRO A 71 -6.50 -20.25 -19.92
C PRO A 71 -6.64 -19.01 -20.80
N ARG A 72 -5.93 -19.00 -21.93
CA ARG A 72 -5.98 -17.88 -22.86
C ARG A 72 -7.40 -17.81 -23.42
N VAL A 73 -8.16 -16.80 -23.03
CA VAL A 73 -9.49 -16.56 -23.61
C VAL A 73 -9.28 -16.26 -25.10
N GLU A 74 -9.96 -17.03 -25.94
CA GLU A 74 -9.95 -16.80 -27.38
C GLU A 74 -10.34 -15.35 -27.68
N LYS A 75 -9.64 -14.71 -28.62
CA LYS A 75 -9.84 -13.28 -28.93
C LYS A 75 -11.28 -13.07 -29.40
N ARG A 76 -12.18 -12.70 -28.48
CA ARG A 76 -13.54 -12.31 -28.82
C ARG A 76 -13.46 -11.04 -29.66
N LYS A 77 -13.95 -11.10 -30.90
CA LYS A 77 -14.18 -9.89 -31.68
C LYS A 77 -15.25 -9.10 -30.94
N ARG A 78 -14.91 -7.88 -30.54
CA ARG A 78 -15.85 -6.95 -29.92
C ARG A 78 -16.57 -6.24 -31.06
N ASP A 79 -17.89 -6.22 -31.00
CA ASP A 79 -18.67 -5.38 -31.91
C ASP A 79 -18.35 -3.90 -31.67
N PRO A 80 -18.41 -3.06 -32.71
CA PRO A 80 -18.25 -1.62 -32.54
C PRO A 80 -19.33 -1.06 -31.60
N PRO A 81 -19.07 0.09 -30.95
CA PRO A 81 -20.08 0.76 -30.14
C PRO A 81 -21.36 1.04 -30.94
N SER A 82 -22.52 1.04 -30.27
CA SER A 82 -23.82 1.30 -30.91
C SER A 82 -23.91 2.67 -31.60
N GLN A 83 -23.15 3.65 -31.11
CA GLN A 83 -23.05 5.00 -31.66
C GLN A 83 -21.92 5.15 -32.69
N GLY A 84 -21.19 4.08 -32.99
CA GLY A 84 -19.98 4.13 -33.81
C GLY A 84 -18.80 4.79 -33.09
N PHE A 85 -17.72 5.01 -33.83
CA PHE A 85 -16.55 5.74 -33.36
C PHE A 85 -16.68 7.23 -33.73
N PHE A 86 -16.17 8.10 -32.88
CA PHE A 86 -16.08 9.52 -33.21
C PHE A 86 -15.10 9.73 -34.37
N SER A 87 -15.45 10.64 -35.28
CA SER A 87 -14.52 11.11 -36.30
C SER A 87 -13.39 11.86 -35.63
N VAL A 88 -12.16 11.42 -35.86
CA VAL A 88 -10.96 12.07 -35.33
C VAL A 88 -10.24 12.75 -36.49
N PRO A 89 -9.73 13.98 -36.31
CA PRO A 89 -8.94 14.65 -37.34
C PRO A 89 -7.77 13.76 -37.81
N PRO A 90 -7.41 13.77 -39.11
CA PRO A 90 -6.30 12.99 -39.64
C PRO A 90 -4.97 13.29 -38.95
N ASP A 91 -4.78 14.55 -38.56
CA ASP A 91 -3.63 15.01 -37.79
C ASP A 91 -4.02 15.25 -36.33
N LEU A 92 -3.62 14.32 -35.47
CA LEU A 92 -3.80 14.43 -34.03
C LEU A 92 -2.95 15.55 -33.41
N GLY A 93 -1.85 15.93 -34.06
CA GLY A 93 -0.98 17.02 -33.60
C GLY A 93 -1.69 18.38 -33.55
N LEU A 94 -2.81 18.54 -34.24
CA LEU A 94 -3.66 19.72 -34.15
C LEU A 94 -4.52 19.76 -32.87
N VAL A 95 -4.79 18.59 -32.26
CA VAL A 95 -5.62 18.47 -31.04
C VAL A 95 -4.75 18.60 -29.79
N PHE A 96 -3.46 18.28 -29.90
CA PHE A 96 -2.53 18.31 -28.78
C PHE A 96 -1.63 19.55 -28.85
N VAL A 97 -1.56 20.30 -27.75
CA VAL A 97 -0.58 21.38 -27.60
C VAL A 97 0.77 20.74 -27.25
N PRO A 98 1.83 20.96 -28.04
CA PRO A 98 3.16 20.45 -27.70
C PRO A 98 3.65 21.10 -26.40
N LEU A 99 3.99 20.27 -25.41
CA LEU A 99 4.71 20.74 -24.24
C LEU A 99 6.15 21.04 -24.67
N SER A 100 6.52 22.32 -24.69
CA SER A 100 7.82 22.80 -25.15
C SER A 100 8.97 22.51 -24.18
N GLU A 101 8.69 21.87 -23.04
CA GLU A 101 9.66 21.72 -21.97
C GLU A 101 10.34 20.34 -22.01
N LYS A 102 11.65 20.36 -22.22
CA LYS A 102 12.50 19.20 -21.92
C LYS A 102 12.42 18.97 -20.41
N PRO A 103 12.11 17.74 -19.93
CA PRO A 103 12.14 17.46 -18.51
C PRO A 103 13.55 17.73 -17.99
N ARG A 104 13.67 18.75 -17.11
CA ARG A 104 14.92 19.07 -16.42
C ARG A 104 15.18 17.97 -15.39
N LYS A 105 15.94 16.94 -15.78
CA LYS A 105 16.45 15.96 -14.83
C LYS A 105 17.51 16.65 -13.97
N ILE A 106 17.24 16.79 -12.67
CA ILE A 106 18.26 17.14 -11.68
C ILE A 106 19.09 15.88 -11.45
N ILE A 107 20.34 15.87 -11.92
CA ILE A 107 21.31 14.81 -11.60
C ILE A 107 22.07 15.29 -10.36
N ARG A 108 21.97 14.54 -9.25
CA ARG A 108 22.92 14.71 -8.14
C ARG A 108 24.21 13.97 -8.53
N ALA A 109 25.30 14.70 -8.72
CA ALA A 109 26.63 14.10 -8.79
C ALA A 109 26.95 13.54 -7.40
N GLY A 110 27.46 12.31 -7.37
CA GLY A 110 27.91 11.62 -6.16
C GLY A 110 29.21 12.17 -5.61
#